data_AF-A0A9E8N7A8-F1
#
_entry.id   AF-A0A9E8N7A8-F1
#
_cell.length_a   1.000
_cell.length_b   1.000
_cell.length_c   1.000
_cell.angle_alpha   90.00
_cell.angle_beta   90.00
_cell.angle_gamma   90.00
#
_symmetry.space_group_name_H-M   'P 1'
#
loop_
_entity.id
_entity.type
_entity.pdbx_description
1 polymer ?
#
loop_
_entity_poly.entity_id
_entity_poly.type
_entity_poly.pdbx_seq_one_letter_code
_entity_poly.pdbx_strand_id
1 'polypeptide(L)'
;MKENEHLSDIEIQQYALGEAMLDTGLTKHIDQCAHCSGQAALYREMAIVIAATPEPVFDFELVPAVLAKLPVQKPSRSPALILGSIAIASILTCIFTFYYLNAELLNGMLSNHGVTTYAIVLICGLLFIFLTADLWREHSHKLSKLHVSGTLQQNLRGAV
;
A
#
# COMPACT_ATOMS: atom_id res chain seq x y z
N MET A 1 25.06 29.25 13.17
CA MET A 1 23.75 29.41 12.49
C MET A 1 23.99 30.37 11.34
N LYS A 2 23.75 29.96 10.09
CA LYS A 2 24.05 30.81 8.93
C LYS A 2 22.96 31.89 8.84
N GLU A 3 23.32 33.13 9.14
CA GLU A 3 22.43 34.31 9.09
C GLU A 3 22.07 34.79 7.67
N ASN A 4 22.47 34.05 6.61
CA ASN A 4 22.33 34.48 5.21
C ASN A 4 21.67 33.45 4.29
N GLU A 5 21.09 32.37 4.83
CA GLU A 5 20.40 31.36 4.02
C GLU A 5 18.89 31.56 4.16
N HIS A 6 18.26 32.11 3.12
CA HIS A 6 16.81 32.28 3.04
C HIS A 6 16.13 30.92 2.85
N LEU A 7 14.87 30.83 3.27
CA LEU A 7 14.02 29.67 3.01
C LEU A 7 13.84 29.46 1.50
N SER A 8 13.65 28.21 1.11
CA SER A 8 13.28 27.90 -0.26
C SER A 8 11.88 28.42 -0.57
N ASP A 9 11.63 28.74 -1.84
CA ASP A 9 10.35 29.25 -2.29
C ASP A 9 9.18 28.30 -1.96
N ILE A 10 9.43 26.99 -2.05
CA ILE A 10 8.46 25.94 -1.70
C ILE A 10 8.06 26.04 -0.22
N GLU A 11 9.04 26.20 0.68
CA GLU A 11 8.78 26.29 2.12
C GLU A 11 8.00 27.58 2.46
N ILE A 12 8.33 28.69 1.80
CA ILE A 12 7.61 29.96 1.96
C ILE A 12 6.15 29.83 1.47
N GLN A 13 5.93 29.17 0.33
CA GLN A 13 4.61 28.94 -0.23
C GLN A 13 3.76 28.01 0.68
N GLN A 14 4.34 26.90 1.16
CA GLN A 14 3.66 25.98 2.09
C GLN A 14 3.27 26.67 3.40
N TYR A 15 4.13 27.55 3.91
CA TYR A 15 3.81 28.40 5.06
C TYR A 15 2.65 29.37 4.75
N ALA A 16 2.72 30.07 3.62
CA ALA A 16 1.72 31.05 3.24
C ALA A 16 0.33 30.44 3.02
N LEU A 17 0.27 29.21 2.49
CA LEU A 17 -0.96 28.45 2.24
C LEU A 17 -1.48 27.69 3.48
N GLY A 18 -0.78 27.74 4.61
CA GLY A 18 -1.20 27.09 5.86
C GLY A 18 -0.91 25.58 5.93
N GLU A 19 -0.16 25.03 4.98
CA GLU A 19 0.23 23.60 4.97
C GLU A 19 1.36 23.30 5.96
N ALA A 20 2.17 24.30 6.33
CA ALA A 20 3.34 24.14 7.18
C ALA A 20 3.15 24.58 8.66
N MET A 21 1.91 24.65 9.18
CA MET A 21 1.63 25.16 10.53
C MET A 21 2.31 24.42 11.69
N LEU A 22 2.99 23.29 11.44
CA LEU A 22 3.62 22.45 12.47
C LEU A 22 5.13 22.67 12.65
N ASP A 23 5.79 23.45 11.78
CA ASP A 23 7.23 23.72 11.91
C ASP A 23 7.52 25.05 12.62
N THR A 24 7.94 24.96 13.88
CA THR A 24 8.30 26.11 14.73
C THR A 24 9.61 26.79 14.32
N GLY A 25 10.47 26.10 13.56
CA GLY A 25 11.68 26.70 12.99
C GLY A 25 11.36 27.61 11.82
N LEU A 26 10.42 27.19 10.98
CA LEU A 26 9.97 27.92 9.80
C LEU A 26 9.25 29.24 10.18
N THR A 27 8.33 29.18 11.14
CA THR A 27 7.59 30.35 11.64
C THR A 27 8.57 31.40 12.20
N LYS A 28 9.51 30.95 13.03
CA LYS A 28 10.50 31.84 13.64
C LYS A 28 11.42 32.50 12.61
N HIS A 29 11.84 31.79 11.57
CA HIS A 29 12.66 32.39 10.51
C HIS A 29 11.87 33.45 9.73
N ILE A 30 10.62 33.16 9.36
CA ILE A 30 9.78 34.09 8.62
C ILE A 30 9.51 35.36 9.44
N ASP A 31 9.26 35.23 10.74
CA ASP A 31 9.05 36.38 11.62
C ASP A 31 10.31 37.26 11.77
N GLN A 32 11.51 36.69 11.58
CA GLN A 32 12.79 37.36 11.76
C GLN A 32 13.44 37.83 10.45
N CYS A 33 13.01 37.31 9.30
CA CYS A 33 13.60 37.61 8.00
C CYS A 33 12.62 38.43 7.13
N ALA A 34 12.94 39.71 6.90
CA ALA A 34 12.13 40.62 6.10
C ALA A 34 11.89 40.16 4.65
N HIS A 35 12.85 39.44 4.06
CA HIS A 35 12.72 38.90 2.71
C HIS A 35 11.66 37.78 2.68
N CYS A 36 11.78 36.79 3.57
CA CYS A 36 10.89 35.64 3.63
C CYS A 36 9.46 36.05 4.06
N SER A 37 9.32 37.01 4.98
CA SER A 37 8.00 37.55 5.36
C SER A 37 7.32 38.33 4.24
N GLY A 38 8.08 39.12 3.47
CA GLY A 38 7.56 39.83 2.29
C GLY A 38 7.04 38.87 1.22
N GLN A 39 7.79 37.81 0.92
CA GLN A 39 7.34 36.77 -0.03
C GLN A 39 6.12 35.99 0.49
N ALA A 40 6.10 35.62 1.77
CA ALA A 40 4.95 34.95 2.37
C ALA A 40 3.68 35.82 2.32
N ALA A 41 3.80 37.14 2.53
CA ALA A 41 2.68 38.07 2.40
C ALA A 41 2.12 38.12 0.97
N LEU A 42 3.01 38.16 -0.03
CA LEU A 42 2.62 38.15 -1.44
C LEU A 42 1.84 36.86 -1.80
N TYR A 43 2.33 35.69 -1.36
CA TYR A 43 1.60 34.44 -1.58
C TYR A 43 0.23 34.40 -0.90
N ARG A 44 0.10 34.98 0.31
CA ARG A 44 -1.19 35.11 0.98
C ARG A 44 -2.17 36.00 0.21
N GLU A 45 -1.69 37.11 -0.34
CA GLU A 45 -2.53 37.97 -1.19
C GLU A 45 -3.00 37.24 -2.45
N MET A 46 -2.10 36.51 -3.12
CA MET A 46 -2.47 35.69 -4.28
C MET A 46 -3.52 34.64 -3.92
N ALA A 47 -3.37 33.96 -2.77
CA ALA A 47 -4.34 32.98 -2.30
C ALA A 47 -5.72 33.62 -2.04
N ILE A 48 -5.77 34.82 -1.46
CA ILE A 48 -7.02 35.57 -1.25
C ILE A 48 -7.69 35.89 -2.59
N VAL A 49 -6.93 36.35 -3.59
CA VAL A 49 -7.46 36.68 -4.92
C VAL A 49 -8.00 35.43 -5.62
N ILE A 50 -7.26 34.31 -5.54
CA ILE A 50 -7.70 33.02 -6.10
C ILE A 50 -8.97 32.54 -5.40
N ALA A 51 -9.03 32.63 -4.06
CA ALA A 51 -10.21 32.25 -3.29
C ALA A 51 -11.43 33.15 -3.54
N ALA A 52 -11.21 34.42 -3.90
CA ALA A 52 -12.27 35.34 -4.29
C ALA A 52 -12.75 35.15 -5.74
N THR A 53 -12.05 34.32 -6.53
CA THR A 53 -12.49 33.98 -7.88
C THR A 53 -13.76 33.13 -7.76
N PRO A 54 -14.83 33.43 -8.51
CA PRO A 54 -16.07 32.64 -8.44
C PRO A 54 -15.75 31.18 -8.77
N GLU A 55 -16.39 30.27 -8.03
CA GLU A 55 -16.24 28.85 -8.31
C GLU A 55 -16.57 28.58 -9.78
N PRO A 56 -15.75 27.79 -10.48
CA PRO A 56 -16.03 27.43 -11.85
C PRO A 56 -17.33 26.65 -11.90
N VAL A 57 -18.38 27.28 -12.43
CA VAL A 57 -19.62 26.59 -12.78
C VAL A 57 -19.34 25.82 -14.06
N PHE A 58 -19.34 24.50 -13.96
CA PHE A 58 -19.26 23.64 -15.13
C PHE A 58 -20.64 23.54 -15.76
N ASP A 59 -20.74 23.75 -17.07
CA ASP A 59 -21.98 23.57 -17.84
C ASP A 59 -22.40 22.10 -17.99
N PHE A 60 -21.72 21.19 -17.29
CA PHE A 60 -21.93 19.75 -17.34
C PHE A 60 -21.75 19.11 -15.97
N GLU A 61 -22.37 17.95 -15.77
CA GLU A 61 -22.21 17.18 -14.55
C GLU A 61 -20.78 16.61 -14.45
N LEU A 62 -19.94 17.26 -13.63
CA LEU A 62 -18.53 16.92 -13.48
C LEU A 62 -18.32 15.49 -12.94
N VAL A 63 -19.16 15.09 -11.98
CA VAL A 63 -19.07 13.79 -11.30
C VAL A 63 -19.15 12.61 -12.30
N PRO A 64 -20.21 12.45 -13.11
CA PRO A 64 -20.28 11.36 -14.08
C PRO A 64 -19.20 11.47 -15.17
N ALA A 65 -18.83 12.68 -15.60
CA ALA A 65 -17.79 12.89 -16.60
C ALA A 65 -16.40 12.41 -16.13
N VAL A 66 -16.06 12.68 -14.87
CA VAL A 66 -14.80 12.21 -14.26
C VAL A 66 -14.86 10.71 -13.99
N LEU A 67 -15.97 10.21 -13.41
CA LEU A 67 -16.15 8.78 -13.13
C LEU A 67 -16.02 7.91 -14.38
N ALA A 68 -16.51 8.39 -15.53
CA ALA A 68 -16.37 7.70 -16.81
C ALA A 68 -14.91 7.60 -17.32
N LYS A 69 -14.01 8.47 -16.82
CA LYS A 69 -12.60 8.50 -17.20
C LYS A 69 -11.68 7.77 -16.23
N LEU A 70 -12.17 7.39 -15.05
CA LEU A 70 -11.39 6.57 -14.13
C LEU A 70 -11.19 5.17 -14.74
N PRO A 71 -9.96 4.64 -14.73
CA PRO A 71 -9.71 3.28 -15.19
C PRO A 71 -10.52 2.31 -14.33
N VAL A 72 -11.52 1.68 -14.94
CA VAL A 72 -12.25 0.58 -14.30
C VAL A 72 -11.21 -0.49 -13.97
N GLN A 73 -11.07 -0.79 -12.68
CA GLN A 73 -10.23 -1.92 -12.25
C GLN A 73 -10.78 -3.17 -12.95
N LYS A 74 -10.05 -3.65 -13.96
CA LYS A 74 -10.36 -4.94 -14.57
C LYS A 74 -10.37 -5.96 -13.42
N PRO A 75 -11.41 -6.80 -13.29
CA PRO A 75 -11.37 -7.88 -12.33
C PRO A 75 -10.09 -8.67 -12.62
N SER A 76 -9.15 -8.67 -11.66
CA SER A 76 -7.98 -9.52 -11.76
C SER A 76 -8.50 -10.96 -11.85
N ARG A 77 -7.80 -11.80 -12.63
CA ARG A 77 -8.14 -13.22 -12.81
C ARG A 77 -8.66 -13.80 -11.50
N SER A 78 -9.87 -14.36 -11.54
CA SER A 78 -10.62 -14.76 -10.36
C SER A 78 -9.70 -15.50 -9.37
N PRO A 79 -9.54 -15.00 -8.12
CA PRO A 79 -8.67 -15.63 -7.13
C PRO A 79 -9.07 -17.09 -6.87
N ALA A 80 -10.33 -17.46 -7.16
CA ALA A 80 -10.83 -18.82 -7.13
C ALA A 80 -10.06 -19.81 -8.03
N LEU A 81 -9.60 -19.40 -9.22
CA LEU A 81 -8.84 -20.29 -10.12
C LEU A 81 -7.42 -20.51 -9.60
N ILE A 82 -6.79 -19.46 -9.08
CA ILE A 82 -5.44 -19.55 -8.49
C ILE A 82 -5.52 -20.42 -7.23
N LEU A 83 -6.47 -20.14 -6.34
CA LEU A 83 -6.66 -20.89 -5.11
C LEU A 83 -7.03 -22.36 -5.40
N GLY A 84 -7.86 -22.61 -6.41
CA GLY A 84 -8.18 -23.95 -6.89
C GLY A 84 -6.95 -24.70 -7.39
N SER A 85 -6.07 -24.04 -8.16
CA SER A 85 -4.84 -24.66 -8.65
C SER A 85 -3.85 -25.00 -7.53
N ILE A 86 -3.74 -24.14 -6.51
CA ILE A 86 -2.90 -24.39 -5.32
C ILE A 86 -3.48 -25.53 -4.49
N ALA A 87 -4.80 -25.59 -4.31
CA ALA A 87 -5.47 -26.67 -3.59
C ALA A 87 -5.27 -28.02 -4.30
N ILE A 88 -5.42 -28.07 -5.62
CA ILE A 88 -5.20 -29.30 -6.39
C ILE A 88 -3.73 -29.73 -6.31
N ALA A 89 -2.79 -28.79 -6.50
CA ALA A 89 -1.36 -29.09 -6.43
C ALA A 89 -0.94 -29.61 -5.04
N SER A 90 -1.46 -29.02 -3.96
CA SER A 90 -1.18 -29.49 -2.59
C SER A 90 -1.74 -30.89 -2.32
N ILE A 91 -2.97 -31.18 -2.76
CA ILE A 91 -3.55 -32.53 -2.65
C ILE A 91 -2.72 -33.55 -3.43
N LEU A 92 -2.32 -33.24 -4.66
CA LEU A 92 -1.49 -34.13 -5.49
C LEU A 92 -0.13 -34.39 -4.86
N THR A 93 0.52 -33.35 -4.31
CA THR A 93 1.78 -33.51 -3.58
C THR A 93 1.59 -34.39 -2.36
N CYS A 94 0.54 -34.19 -1.54
CA CYS A 94 0.27 -35.04 -0.39
C CYS A 94 0.04 -36.51 -0.78
N ILE A 95 -0.74 -36.76 -1.84
CA ILE A 95 -0.99 -38.12 -2.34
C ILE A 95 0.31 -38.75 -2.83
N PHE A 96 1.10 -38.03 -3.62
CA PHE A 96 2.37 -38.51 -4.15
C PHE A 96 3.37 -38.81 -3.03
N THR A 97 3.53 -37.90 -2.08
CA THR A 97 4.37 -38.08 -0.89
C THR A 97 3.87 -39.27 -0.05
N PHE A 98 2.56 -39.42 0.18
CA PHE A 98 2.01 -40.56 0.92
C PHE A 98 2.24 -41.91 0.22
N TYR A 99 2.08 -41.96 -1.11
CA TYR A 99 2.35 -43.18 -1.89
C TYR A 99 3.84 -43.52 -1.90
N TYR A 100 4.70 -42.53 -2.12
CA TYR A 100 6.14 -42.70 -2.14
C TYR A 100 6.67 -43.12 -0.77
N LEU A 101 6.23 -42.46 0.31
CA LEU A 101 6.58 -42.85 1.66
C LEU A 101 6.03 -44.22 2.02
N ASN A 102 4.81 -44.62 1.63
CA ASN A 102 4.34 -45.98 1.93
C ASN A 102 5.12 -47.06 1.16
N ALA A 103 5.41 -46.81 -0.11
CA ALA A 103 6.16 -47.74 -0.95
C ALA A 103 7.61 -47.90 -0.48
N GLU A 104 8.25 -46.82 -0.02
CA GLU A 104 9.61 -46.83 0.50
C GLU A 104 9.71 -47.10 2.01
N LEU A 105 8.71 -46.80 2.86
CA LEU A 105 8.78 -47.14 4.29
C LEU A 105 8.76 -48.65 4.48
N LEU A 106 7.94 -49.37 3.72
CA LEU A 106 7.86 -50.82 3.81
C LEU A 106 9.16 -51.50 3.32
N ASN A 107 9.84 -50.93 2.34
CA ASN A 107 11.07 -51.50 1.75
C ASN A 107 12.37 -50.92 2.30
N GLY A 108 12.35 -49.72 2.87
CA GLY A 108 13.51 -48.88 3.18
C GLY A 108 13.85 -48.82 4.67
N MET A 109 12.98 -49.31 5.55
CA MET A 109 13.27 -49.44 7.00
C MET A 109 14.51 -50.32 7.31
N LEU A 110 15.01 -51.11 6.36
CA LEU A 110 16.25 -51.90 6.48
C LEU A 110 17.45 -51.35 5.66
N SER A 111 17.29 -50.26 4.91
CA SER A 111 18.32 -49.78 3.97
C SER A 111 18.87 -48.41 4.36
N ASN A 112 20.20 -48.28 4.31
CA ASN A 112 20.98 -47.07 4.66
C ASN A 112 20.59 -45.82 3.84
N HIS A 113 19.80 -45.97 2.79
CA HIS A 113 19.29 -44.89 1.93
C HIS A 113 18.05 -44.16 2.49
N GLY A 114 17.43 -44.64 3.57
CA GLY A 114 16.26 -43.98 4.17
C GLY A 114 16.57 -42.61 4.77
N VAL A 115 17.77 -42.41 5.33
CA VAL A 115 18.13 -41.16 6.03
C VAL A 115 18.15 -39.96 5.07
N THR A 116 18.63 -40.14 3.83
CA THR A 116 18.67 -39.07 2.84
C THR A 116 17.29 -38.72 2.30
N THR A 117 16.40 -39.69 2.11
CA THR A 117 15.02 -39.41 1.67
C THR A 117 14.21 -38.69 2.74
N TYR A 118 14.34 -39.07 4.02
CA TYR A 118 13.70 -38.33 5.12
C TYR A 118 14.23 -36.89 5.24
N ALA A 119 15.54 -36.67 5.06
CA ALA A 119 16.12 -35.34 5.08
C ALA A 119 15.54 -34.44 3.96
N ILE A 120 15.41 -34.98 2.74
CA ILE A 120 14.83 -34.24 1.60
C ILE A 120 13.36 -33.90 1.86
N VAL A 121 12.56 -34.86 2.33
CA VAL A 121 11.14 -34.64 2.64
C VAL A 121 10.97 -33.56 3.72
N LEU A 122 11.81 -33.60 4.76
CA LEU A 122 11.79 -32.61 5.84
C LEU A 122 12.12 -31.21 5.29
N ILE A 123 13.17 -31.09 4.47
CA ILE A 123 13.57 -29.81 3.85
C ILE A 123 12.45 -29.28 2.94
N CYS A 124 11.88 -30.12 2.08
CA CYS A 124 10.78 -29.75 1.20
C CYS A 124 9.53 -29.31 1.98
N GLY A 125 9.21 -30.01 3.08
CA GLY A 125 8.09 -29.65 3.96
C GLY A 125 8.30 -28.30 4.63
N LEU A 126 9.50 -28.03 5.16
CA LEU A 126 9.84 -26.74 5.76
C LEU A 126 9.76 -25.61 4.75
N LEU A 127 10.28 -25.80 3.53
CA LEU A 127 10.17 -24.83 2.45
C LEU A 127 8.70 -24.56 2.10
N PHE A 128 7.89 -25.60 1.97
CA PHE A 128 6.47 -25.43 1.65
C PHE A 128 5.71 -24.62 2.71
N ILE A 129 5.95 -24.90 4.00
CA ILE A 129 5.38 -24.13 5.12
C ILE A 129 5.86 -22.67 5.08
N PHE A 130 7.16 -22.45 4.81
CA PHE A 130 7.71 -21.11 4.71
C PHE A 130 7.09 -20.30 3.56
N LEU A 131 7.01 -20.86 2.36
CA LEU A 131 6.43 -20.20 1.19
C LEU A 131 4.93 -19.91 1.39
N THR A 132 4.18 -20.84 1.98
CA THR A 132 2.76 -20.62 2.25
C THR A 132 2.52 -19.57 3.33
N ALA A 133 3.36 -19.53 4.38
CA ALA A 133 3.30 -18.49 5.40
C ALA A 133 3.64 -17.09 4.85
N ASP A 134 4.63 -17.01 3.95
CA ASP A 134 5.02 -15.76 3.29
C ASP A 134 3.90 -15.23 2.38
N LEU A 135 3.34 -16.12 1.55
CA LEU A 135 2.20 -15.80 0.69
C LEU A 135 0.97 -15.33 1.50
N TRP A 136 0.72 -15.97 2.65
CA TRP A 136 -0.35 -15.59 3.56
C TRP A 136 -0.12 -14.22 4.20
N ARG A 137 1.11 -13.92 4.63
CA ARG A 137 1.48 -12.61 5.20
C ARG A 137 1.26 -11.49 4.18
N GLU A 138 1.67 -11.70 2.93
CA GLU A 138 1.49 -10.70 1.87
C GLU A 138 0.00 -10.43 1.58
N HIS A 139 -0.82 -11.49 1.53
CA HIS A 139 -2.27 -11.36 1.32
C HIS A 139 -2.98 -10.70 2.50
N SER A 140 -2.61 -11.01 3.74
CA SER A 140 -3.18 -10.38 4.94
C SER A 140 -2.95 -8.87 4.96
N HIS A 141 -1.77 -8.42 4.53
CA HIS A 141 -1.42 -7.01 4.48
C HIS A 141 -2.18 -6.22 3.40
N LYS A 142 -2.62 -6.90 2.32
CA LYS A 142 -3.48 -6.30 1.29
C LYS A 142 -4.93 -6.21 1.77
N LEU A 143 -5.42 -7.21 2.51
CA LEU A 143 -6.77 -7.22 3.07
C LEU A 143 -6.97 -6.19 4.19
N SER A 144 -5.95 -5.93 5.01
CA SER A 144 -6.03 -4.88 6.06
C SER A 144 -6.20 -3.48 5.46
N LYS A 145 -5.53 -3.19 4.33
CA LYS A 145 -5.67 -1.90 3.62
C LYS A 145 -7.05 -1.70 2.99
N LEU A 146 -7.69 -2.78 2.56
CA LEU A 146 -9.06 -2.76 2.01
C LEU A 146 -10.11 -2.57 3.11
N HIS A 147 -9.93 -3.19 4.28
CA HIS A 147 -10.86 -3.04 5.41
C HIS A 147 -10.88 -1.60 5.94
N VAL A 148 -9.70 -0.97 6.09
CA VAL A 148 -9.57 0.43 6.54
C VAL A 148 -10.17 1.42 5.54
N SER A 149 -10.05 1.15 4.23
CA SER A 149 -10.66 2.00 3.21
C SER A 149 -12.19 1.83 3.15
N GLY A 150 -12.68 0.61 3.37
CA GLY A 150 -14.13 0.34 3.43
C GLY A 150 -14.82 1.02 4.60
N THR A 151 -14.20 1.02 5.79
CA THR A 151 -14.76 1.71 6.98
C THR A 151 -14.75 3.23 6.85
N LEU A 152 -13.75 3.82 6.18
CA LEU A 152 -13.74 5.26 5.87
C LEU A 152 -14.85 5.63 4.88
N GLN A 153 -15.06 4.82 3.84
CA GLN A 153 -16.09 5.08 2.84
C GLN A 153 -17.52 4.89 3.41
N GLN A 154 -17.68 3.99 4.39
CA GLN A 154 -18.95 3.74 5.05
C GLN A 154 -19.30 4.83 6.08
N ASN A 155 -18.32 5.36 6.82
CA ASN A 155 -18.53 6.49 7.74
C ASN A 155 -18.84 7.80 7.00
N LEU A 156 -18.26 8.03 5.82
CA LEU A 156 -18.60 9.19 4.97
C LEU A 156 -20.02 9.13 4.39
N ARG A 157 -20.57 7.92 4.18
CA ARG A 157 -21.95 7.74 3.70
C ARG A 157 -23.01 7.80 4.79
N GLY A 158 -22.65 7.60 6.06
CA GLY A 158 -23.57 7.71 7.20
C GLY A 158 -23.70 9.13 7.78
N ALA A 159 -22.92 10.08 7.28
CA ALA A 159 -22.88 11.47 7.74
C ALA A 159 -23.63 12.45 6.81
N VAL A 160 -24.32 11.94 5.78
CA VAL A 160 -25.22 12.68 4.87
C VAL A 160 -26.64 12.18 5.12
#